data_AF-A0A0N9Y6F1-F1
#
_entry.id   AF-A0A0N9Y6F1-F1
#
_cell.length_a   1.000
_cell.length_b   1.000
_cell.length_c   1.000
_cell.angle_alpha   90.00
_cell.angle_beta   90.00
_cell.angle_gamma   90.00
#
_symmetry.space_group_name_H-M   'P 1'
#
loop_
_entity.id
_entity.type
_entity.pdbx_description
1 polymer ?
#
loop_
_entity_poly.entity_id
_entity_poly.type
_entity_poly.pdbx_seq_one_letter_code
_entity_poly.pdbx_strand_id
1 'polypeptide(L)'
;MSVLNKRWLWVAIAAVVAVACVTTAGVWLLQRDASAGPPSGDCAVVEQLGHEWLAMTSSVHDEMATGPGGQPAWQSVADQEAAMAVKISTAATAVSASSLKEQLNKWAEAAELTAKLQRDSANRSPGADPSESEGQAFVASSVMTYEATAALRDQCPDMPVQPPDTP
;
A
#
# COMPACT_ATOMS: atom_id res chain seq x y z
N MET A 1 -45.75 -32.25 -35.20
CA MET A 1 -44.43 -31.78 -34.70
C MET A 1 -44.63 -30.57 -33.78
N SER A 2 -44.83 -30.74 -32.47
CA SER A 2 -44.89 -29.62 -31.50
C SER A 2 -44.88 -30.09 -30.04
N VAL A 3 -44.01 -31.05 -29.69
CA VAL A 3 -43.87 -31.47 -28.28
C VAL A 3 -42.42 -31.50 -27.80
N LEU A 4 -41.43 -31.46 -28.72
CA LEU A 4 -40.02 -31.42 -28.35
C LEU A 4 -39.52 -30.04 -27.86
N ASN A 5 -40.14 -28.93 -28.28
CA ASN A 5 -39.65 -27.58 -27.93
C ASN A 5 -40.02 -27.09 -26.52
N LYS A 6 -41.02 -27.69 -25.86
CA LYS A 6 -41.57 -27.15 -24.59
C LYS A 6 -40.83 -27.66 -23.35
N ARG A 7 -40.22 -28.86 -23.42
CA ARG A 7 -39.40 -29.43 -22.33
C ARG A 7 -38.01 -28.79 -22.24
N TRP A 8 -37.44 -28.36 -23.36
CA TRP A 8 -36.12 -27.71 -23.41
C TRP A 8 -36.15 -26.26 -22.90
N LEU A 9 -37.27 -25.56 -23.07
CA LEU A 9 -37.47 -24.20 -22.54
C LEU A 9 -37.54 -24.16 -21.00
N TRP A 10 -38.08 -25.20 -20.36
CA TRP A 10 -38.16 -25.26 -18.89
C TRP A 10 -36.83 -25.59 -18.20
N VAL A 11 -35.96 -26.36 -18.85
CA VAL A 11 -34.63 -26.70 -18.31
C VAL A 11 -33.68 -25.49 -18.36
N ALA A 12 -33.79 -24.65 -19.41
CA ALA A 12 -32.98 -23.44 -19.53
C ALA A 12 -33.31 -22.37 -18.46
N ILE A 13 -34.58 -22.24 -18.05
CA ILE A 13 -34.99 -21.27 -17.03
C ILE A 13 -34.53 -21.70 -15.63
N ALA A 14 -34.58 -23.00 -15.32
CA ALA A 14 -34.11 -23.51 -14.03
C ALA A 14 -32.59 -23.35 -13.84
N ALA A 15 -31.79 -23.47 -14.91
CA ALA A 15 -30.35 -23.27 -14.86
C ALA A 15 -29.93 -21.80 -14.62
N VAL A 16 -30.68 -20.83 -15.17
CA VAL A 16 -30.39 -19.40 -14.99
C VAL A 16 -30.74 -18.91 -13.58
N VAL A 17 -31.79 -19.44 -12.96
CA VAL A 17 -32.20 -19.07 -11.59
C VAL A 17 -31.24 -19.64 -10.53
N ALA A 18 -30.64 -20.81 -10.78
CA ALA A 18 -29.65 -21.40 -9.86
C ALA A 18 -28.33 -20.62 -9.82
N VAL A 19 -27.90 -20.03 -10.94
CA VAL A 19 -26.65 -19.22 -11.00
C VAL A 19 -26.84 -17.85 -10.32
N ALA A 20 -28.05 -17.31 -10.28
CA ALA A 20 -28.34 -16.04 -9.60
C ALA A 20 -28.45 -16.14 -8.06
N CYS A 21 -28.65 -17.34 -7.50
CA CYS A 21 -28.71 -17.53 -6.04
C CYS A 21 -27.34 -17.79 -5.41
N VAL A 22 -26.36 -18.28 -6.19
CA VAL A 22 -25.00 -18.51 -5.67
C VAL A 22 -24.17 -17.22 -5.64
N THR A 23 -24.48 -16.23 -6.48
CA THR A 23 -23.78 -14.94 -6.46
C THR A 23 -24.21 -14.04 -5.28
N THR A 24 -25.46 -14.11 -4.83
CA THR A 24 -25.95 -13.28 -3.72
C THR A 24 -25.38 -13.72 -2.37
N ALA A 25 -25.20 -15.02 -2.13
CA ALA A 25 -24.56 -15.52 -0.91
C ALA A 25 -23.06 -15.18 -0.84
N GLY A 26 -22.35 -15.24 -1.97
CA GLY A 26 -20.94 -14.87 -2.05
C GLY A 26 -20.70 -13.36 -1.83
N VAL A 27 -21.55 -12.51 -2.39
CA VAL A 27 -21.48 -11.05 -2.20
C VAL A 27 -21.80 -10.66 -0.75
N TRP A 28 -22.72 -11.36 -0.09
CA TRP A 28 -23.06 -11.07 1.31
C TRP A 28 -21.94 -11.44 2.30
N LEU A 29 -21.20 -12.53 2.05
CA LEU A 29 -20.03 -12.87 2.86
C LEU A 29 -18.91 -11.86 2.68
N LEU A 30 -18.62 -11.45 1.43
CA LEU A 30 -17.62 -10.42 1.13
C LEU A 30 -18.00 -9.04 1.71
N GLN A 31 -19.29 -8.69 1.72
CA GLN A 31 -19.76 -7.43 2.31
C GLN A 31 -19.79 -7.44 3.84
N ARG A 32 -20.01 -8.61 4.45
CA ARG A 32 -20.03 -8.77 5.91
C ARG A 32 -18.63 -8.63 6.50
N ASP A 33 -17.61 -9.12 5.79
CA ASP A 33 -16.20 -8.89 6.15
C ASP A 33 -15.78 -7.43 5.96
N ALA A 34 -16.33 -6.72 4.96
CA ALA A 34 -16.05 -5.30 4.74
C ALA A 34 -16.74 -4.35 5.75
N SER A 35 -17.77 -4.82 6.47
CA SER A 35 -18.56 -3.99 7.41
C SER A 35 -18.08 -4.10 8.86
N ALA A 36 -17.29 -5.13 9.18
CA ALA A 36 -16.57 -5.22 10.44
C ALA A 36 -15.22 -4.52 10.26
N GLY A 37 -14.82 -3.68 11.21
CA GLY A 37 -13.46 -3.13 11.22
C GLY A 37 -12.41 -4.25 11.19
N PRO A 38 -11.16 -3.96 10.79
CA PRO A 38 -10.14 -4.98 10.69
C PRO A 38 -9.95 -5.73 12.02
N PRO A 39 -9.58 -7.02 11.99
CA PRO A 39 -9.21 -7.74 13.19
C PRO A 39 -8.11 -7.01 13.97
N SER A 40 -8.18 -7.01 15.30
CA SER A 40 -7.20 -6.29 16.14
C SER A 40 -5.74 -6.71 15.89
N GLY A 41 -5.52 -7.97 15.48
CA GLY A 41 -4.20 -8.45 15.08
C GLY A 41 -3.66 -7.82 13.80
N ASP A 42 -4.53 -7.51 12.82
CA ASP A 42 -4.12 -6.83 11.59
C ASP A 42 -3.72 -5.38 11.90
N CYS A 43 -4.46 -4.69 12.78
CA CYS A 43 -4.11 -3.33 13.17
C CYS A 43 -2.82 -3.23 13.99
N ALA A 44 -2.51 -4.24 14.82
CA ALA A 44 -1.22 -4.27 15.53
C ALA A 44 -0.02 -4.32 14.56
N VAL A 45 -0.16 -5.03 13.42
CA VAL A 45 0.88 -5.05 12.36
C VAL A 45 1.04 -3.67 11.73
N VAL A 46 -0.08 -2.99 11.42
CA VAL A 46 -0.07 -1.64 10.83
C VAL A 46 0.52 -0.60 11.80
N GLU A 47 0.17 -0.67 13.08
CA GLU A 47 0.72 0.19 14.13
C GLU A 47 2.24 0.02 14.27
N GLN A 48 2.71 -1.23 14.34
CA GLN A 48 4.14 -1.52 14.41
C GLN A 48 4.89 -0.95 13.20
N LEU A 49 4.37 -1.15 11.98
CA LEU A 49 4.96 -0.58 10.78
C LEU A 49 5.00 0.94 10.81
N GLY A 50 3.95 1.59 11.33
CA GLY A 50 3.93 3.04 11.52
C GLY A 50 5.08 3.50 12.41
N HIS A 51 5.33 2.82 13.52
CA HIS A 51 6.47 3.15 14.39
C HIS A 51 7.83 2.93 13.71
N GLU A 52 8.00 1.82 13.00
CA GLU A 52 9.24 1.53 12.25
C GLU A 52 9.49 2.56 11.14
N TRP A 53 8.43 3.01 10.45
CA TRP A 53 8.50 4.08 9.46
C TRP A 53 8.95 5.41 10.07
N LEU A 54 8.37 5.79 11.21
CA LEU A 54 8.75 7.03 11.91
C LEU A 54 10.19 6.99 12.39
N ALA A 55 10.63 5.85 12.92
CA ALA A 55 12.02 5.67 13.34
C ALA A 55 12.98 5.80 12.15
N MET A 56 12.66 5.17 11.02
CA MET A 56 13.46 5.27 9.79
C MET A 56 13.51 6.72 9.27
N THR A 57 12.36 7.38 9.12
CA THR A 57 12.30 8.75 8.60
C THR A 57 13.03 9.75 9.50
N SER A 58 12.96 9.58 10.83
CA SER A 58 13.78 10.36 11.77
C SER A 58 15.28 10.10 11.57
N SER A 59 15.69 8.85 11.43
CA SER A 59 17.09 8.48 11.20
C SER A 59 17.63 9.07 9.89
N VAL A 60 16.85 8.98 8.81
CA VAL A 60 17.17 9.57 7.50
C VAL A 60 17.29 11.09 7.60
N HIS A 61 16.33 11.75 8.27
CA HIS A 61 16.40 13.20 8.48
C HIS A 61 17.69 13.59 9.22
N ASP A 62 18.02 12.90 10.30
CA ASP A 62 19.22 13.20 11.10
C ASP A 62 20.51 12.94 10.31
N GLU A 63 20.58 11.84 9.55
CA GLU A 63 21.70 11.53 8.67
C GLU A 63 21.90 12.61 7.59
N MET A 64 20.81 13.10 7.00
CA MET A 64 20.88 14.12 5.95
C MET A 64 21.17 15.52 6.52
N ALA A 65 20.72 15.83 7.72
CA ALA A 65 20.92 17.13 8.37
C ALA A 65 22.31 17.27 9.02
N THR A 66 22.83 16.19 9.62
CA THR A 66 24.04 16.24 10.46
C THR A 66 25.19 15.38 9.96
N GLY A 67 24.91 14.45 9.06
CA GLY A 67 25.90 13.52 8.53
C GLY A 67 26.84 14.15 7.49
N PRO A 68 27.81 13.37 7.00
CA PRO A 68 28.77 13.83 5.99
C PRO A 68 28.10 14.16 4.64
N GLY A 69 26.85 13.74 4.45
CA GLY A 69 26.09 13.92 3.22
C GLY A 69 26.73 13.22 2.01
N GLY A 70 26.40 13.70 0.82
CA GLY A 70 26.96 13.21 -0.44
C GLY A 70 26.47 11.81 -0.83
N GLN A 71 27.10 11.24 -1.86
CA GLN A 71 26.67 9.98 -2.47
C GLN A 71 26.49 8.82 -1.47
N PRO A 72 27.43 8.55 -0.53
CA PRO A 72 27.27 7.43 0.40
C PRO A 72 26.05 7.57 1.32
N ALA A 73 25.73 8.80 1.76
CA ALA A 73 24.55 9.06 2.59
C ALA A 73 23.26 8.81 1.79
N TRP A 74 23.15 9.37 0.58
CA TRP A 74 22.00 9.12 -0.30
C TRP A 74 21.81 7.63 -0.62
N GLN A 75 22.89 6.89 -0.77
CA GLN A 75 22.83 5.45 -0.99
C GLN A 75 22.38 4.69 0.26
N SER A 76 22.81 5.11 1.45
CA SER A 76 22.32 4.54 2.70
C SER A 76 20.84 4.79 2.90
N VAL A 77 20.36 6.02 2.65
CA VAL A 77 18.94 6.38 2.71
C VAL A 77 18.12 5.50 1.75
N ALA A 78 18.59 5.34 0.51
CA ALA A 78 17.93 4.48 -0.46
C ALA A 78 17.79 3.02 0.01
N ASP A 79 18.81 2.50 0.69
CA ASP A 79 18.80 1.12 1.19
C ASP A 79 17.87 0.96 2.39
N GLN A 80 17.78 1.98 3.26
CA GLN A 80 16.81 2.02 4.36
C GLN A 80 15.37 2.02 3.83
N GLU A 81 15.05 2.89 2.86
CA GLU A 81 13.72 2.96 2.26
C GLU A 81 13.35 1.67 1.51
N ALA A 82 14.29 1.07 0.77
CA ALA A 82 14.06 -0.20 0.09
C ALA A 82 13.83 -1.35 1.09
N ALA A 83 14.58 -1.39 2.19
CA ALA A 83 14.35 -2.37 3.25
C ALA A 83 12.95 -2.19 3.88
N MET A 84 12.50 -0.95 4.05
CA MET A 84 11.17 -0.66 4.55
C MET A 84 10.06 -1.06 3.56
N ALA A 85 10.25 -0.84 2.26
CA ALA A 85 9.34 -1.33 1.22
C ALA A 85 9.15 -2.86 1.29
N VAL A 86 10.25 -3.61 1.49
CA VAL A 86 10.20 -5.07 1.66
C VAL A 86 9.45 -5.48 2.93
N LYS A 87 9.66 -4.76 4.04
CA LYS A 87 8.94 -5.02 5.30
C LYS A 87 7.44 -4.79 5.14
N ILE A 88 7.04 -3.66 4.55
CA ILE A 88 5.62 -3.30 4.35
C ILE A 88 4.95 -4.32 3.42
N SER A 89 5.57 -4.68 2.30
CA SER A 89 5.02 -5.68 1.37
C SER A 89 4.94 -7.07 2.00
N THR A 90 5.89 -7.44 2.86
CA THR A 90 5.82 -8.69 3.63
C THR A 90 4.63 -8.67 4.59
N ALA A 91 4.41 -7.56 5.31
CA ALA A 91 3.28 -7.40 6.21
C ALA A 91 1.92 -7.41 5.51
N ALA A 92 1.83 -6.92 4.27
CA ALA A 92 0.63 -7.08 3.44
C ALA A 92 0.24 -8.55 3.24
N THR A 93 1.19 -9.49 3.31
CA THR A 93 0.87 -10.93 3.23
C THR A 93 0.33 -11.50 4.54
N ALA A 94 0.61 -10.83 5.67
CA ALA A 94 0.27 -11.29 7.01
C ALA A 94 -1.10 -10.80 7.51
N VAL A 95 -1.59 -9.66 7.01
CA VAL A 95 -2.93 -9.17 7.36
C VAL A 95 -4.03 -10.00 6.68
N SER A 96 -5.20 -10.07 7.28
CA SER A 96 -6.35 -10.78 6.71
C SER A 96 -7.24 -9.88 5.84
N ALA A 97 -7.48 -8.63 6.27
CA ALA A 97 -8.36 -7.69 5.58
C ALA A 97 -7.79 -7.21 4.23
N SER A 98 -8.54 -7.39 3.14
CA SER A 98 -8.09 -7.05 1.79
C SER A 98 -7.82 -5.55 1.60
N SER A 99 -8.60 -4.70 2.27
CA SER A 99 -8.40 -3.25 2.24
C SER A 99 -7.08 -2.83 2.88
N LEU A 100 -6.64 -3.49 3.95
CA LEU A 100 -5.32 -3.27 4.54
C LEU A 100 -4.21 -3.76 3.61
N LYS A 101 -4.38 -4.91 2.95
CA LYS A 101 -3.42 -5.42 1.95
C LYS A 101 -3.16 -4.42 0.84
N GLU A 102 -4.24 -3.87 0.28
CA GLU A 102 -4.17 -2.89 -0.81
C GLU A 102 -3.37 -1.65 -0.40
N GLN A 103 -3.69 -1.07 0.76
CA GLN A 103 -2.99 0.13 1.22
C GLN A 103 -1.55 -0.15 1.64
N LEU A 104 -1.26 -1.29 2.26
CA LEU A 104 0.12 -1.72 2.56
C LEU A 104 0.93 -1.91 1.27
N ASN A 105 0.38 -2.54 0.24
CA ASN A 105 1.08 -2.69 -1.05
C ASN A 105 1.34 -1.33 -1.71
N LYS A 106 0.34 -0.43 -1.71
CA LYS A 106 0.51 0.94 -2.24
C LYS A 106 1.61 1.71 -1.49
N TRP A 107 1.67 1.55 -0.16
CA TRP A 107 2.72 2.16 0.65
C TRP A 107 4.10 1.56 0.37
N ALA A 108 4.19 0.24 0.21
CA ALA A 108 5.43 -0.44 -0.16
C ALA A 108 5.94 0.03 -1.54
N GLU A 109 5.07 0.12 -2.54
CA GLU A 109 5.40 0.65 -3.88
C GLU A 109 5.91 2.09 -3.81
N ALA A 110 5.28 2.93 -2.98
CA ALA A 110 5.72 4.29 -2.78
C ALA A 110 7.13 4.37 -2.14
N ALA A 111 7.39 3.53 -1.14
CA ALA A 111 8.70 3.43 -0.49
C ALA A 111 9.79 2.92 -1.47
N GLU A 112 9.46 1.95 -2.33
CA GLU A 112 10.38 1.47 -3.37
C GLU A 112 10.67 2.56 -4.41
N LEU A 113 9.66 3.31 -4.82
CA LEU A 113 9.84 4.44 -5.74
C LEU A 113 10.72 5.53 -5.12
N THR A 114 10.53 5.83 -3.84
CA THR A 114 11.37 6.79 -3.10
C THR A 114 12.81 6.28 -3.06
N ALA A 115 13.03 5.01 -2.71
CA ALA A 115 14.36 4.41 -2.67
C ALA A 115 15.07 4.53 -4.03
N LYS A 116 14.35 4.33 -5.13
CA LYS A 116 14.88 4.52 -6.48
C LYS A 116 15.30 5.98 -6.72
N LEU A 117 14.48 6.96 -6.34
CA LEU A 117 14.80 8.39 -6.47
C LEU A 117 16.04 8.79 -5.65
N GLN A 118 16.24 8.18 -4.49
CA GLN A 118 17.44 8.39 -3.68
C GLN A 118 18.68 7.81 -4.37
N ARG A 119 18.58 6.62 -4.99
CA ARG A 119 19.67 6.06 -5.80
C ARG A 119 19.97 6.91 -7.04
N ASP A 120 18.94 7.40 -7.71
CA ASP A 120 19.11 8.28 -8.88
C ASP A 120 19.80 9.59 -8.46
N SER A 121 19.45 10.13 -7.29
CA SER A 121 20.11 11.30 -6.70
C SER A 121 21.55 11.03 -6.28
N ALA A 122 21.85 9.87 -5.70
CA ALA A 122 23.20 9.46 -5.33
C ALA A 122 24.13 9.35 -6.55
N ASN A 123 23.60 8.88 -7.68
CA ASN A 123 24.36 8.66 -8.91
C ASN A 123 24.35 9.86 -9.87
N ARG A 124 23.66 10.95 -9.49
CA ARG A 124 23.57 12.16 -10.32
C ARG A 124 24.93 12.85 -10.39
N SER A 125 25.25 13.36 -11.58
CA SER A 125 26.45 14.19 -11.75
C SER A 125 26.38 15.44 -10.85
N PRO A 126 27.48 15.84 -10.20
CA PRO A 126 27.48 17.04 -9.36
C PRO A 126 27.02 18.27 -10.15
N GLY A 127 26.03 18.99 -9.60
CA GLY A 127 25.48 20.20 -10.21
C GLY A 127 24.48 19.97 -11.36
N ALA A 128 24.12 18.72 -11.66
CA ALA A 128 22.98 18.44 -12.53
C ALA A 128 21.67 18.50 -11.73
N ASP A 129 20.65 19.12 -12.32
CA ASP A 129 19.31 19.15 -11.75
C ASP A 129 18.59 17.80 -11.94
N PRO A 130 17.63 17.45 -11.05
CA PRO A 130 16.72 16.34 -11.30
C PRO A 130 15.94 16.53 -12.61
N SER A 131 15.71 15.43 -13.31
CA SER A 131 14.83 15.42 -14.48
C SER A 131 13.38 15.70 -14.10
N GLU A 132 12.57 16.15 -15.07
CA GLU A 132 11.13 16.30 -14.88
C GLU A 132 10.45 14.98 -14.45
N SER A 133 10.89 13.86 -15.02
CA SER A 133 10.40 12.53 -14.64
C SER A 133 10.72 12.17 -13.18
N GLU A 134 11.89 12.55 -12.67
CA GLU A 134 12.23 12.35 -11.25
C GLU A 134 11.34 13.23 -10.37
N GLY A 135 11.10 14.49 -10.75
CA GLY A 135 10.18 15.36 -10.04
C GLY A 135 8.74 14.81 -9.99
N GLN A 136 8.23 14.30 -11.11
CA GLN A 136 6.91 13.67 -11.16
C GLN A 136 6.85 12.39 -10.30
N ALA A 137 7.89 11.56 -10.32
CA ALA A 137 7.98 10.36 -9.49
C ALA A 137 8.08 10.70 -7.99
N PHE A 138 8.76 11.79 -7.62
CA PHE A 138 8.79 12.28 -6.24
C PHE A 138 7.40 12.70 -5.74
N VAL A 139 6.66 13.47 -6.56
CA VAL A 139 5.28 13.84 -6.24
C VAL A 139 4.39 12.60 -6.13
N ALA A 140 4.51 11.66 -7.07
CA ALA A 140 3.72 10.43 -7.08
C ALA A 140 3.98 9.57 -5.82
N SER A 141 5.23 9.31 -5.47
CA SER A 141 5.59 8.56 -4.26
C SER A 141 5.11 9.24 -2.98
N SER A 142 5.23 10.56 -2.89
CA SER A 142 4.76 11.35 -1.74
C SER A 142 3.24 11.23 -1.58
N VAL A 143 2.48 11.41 -2.67
CA VAL A 143 1.02 11.27 -2.65
C VAL A 143 0.60 9.85 -2.31
N MET A 144 1.23 8.83 -2.91
CA MET A 144 0.93 7.43 -2.63
C MET A 144 1.17 7.09 -1.16
N THR A 145 2.27 7.54 -0.58
CA THR A 145 2.60 7.35 0.85
C THR A 145 1.54 8.01 1.73
N TYR A 146 1.21 9.28 1.48
CA TYR A 146 0.21 10.01 2.25
C TYR A 146 -1.16 9.34 2.21
N GLU A 147 -1.66 9.03 1.01
CA GLU A 147 -2.98 8.42 0.85
C GLU A 147 -3.06 7.03 1.47
N ALA A 148 -2.03 6.20 1.28
CA ALA A 148 -1.99 4.86 1.84
C ALA A 148 -1.95 4.88 3.37
N THR A 149 -1.06 5.68 3.95
CA THR A 149 -0.93 5.78 5.42
C THR A 149 -2.14 6.45 6.07
N ALA A 150 -2.79 7.40 5.40
CA ALA A 150 -4.06 7.95 5.86
C ALA A 150 -5.18 6.89 5.85
N ALA A 151 -5.34 6.13 4.77
CA ALA A 151 -6.34 5.08 4.68
C ALA A 151 -6.08 3.91 5.65
N LEU A 152 -4.81 3.60 5.93
CA LEU A 152 -4.43 2.64 6.96
C LEU A 152 -4.84 3.12 8.36
N ARG A 153 -4.57 4.39 8.68
CA ARG A 153 -4.96 5.00 9.96
C ARG A 153 -6.47 5.09 10.13
N ASP A 154 -7.22 5.40 9.08
CA ASP A 154 -8.69 5.44 9.14
C ASP A 154 -9.28 4.06 9.53
N GLN A 155 -8.59 2.98 9.13
CA GLN A 155 -8.97 1.60 9.48
C GLN A 155 -8.37 1.12 10.80
N CYS A 156 -7.18 1.63 11.16
CA CYS A 156 -6.41 1.28 12.34
C CYS A 156 -5.97 2.56 13.08
N PRO A 157 -6.84 3.13 13.94
CA PRO A 157 -6.65 4.47 14.52
C PRO A 157 -5.42 4.65 15.41
N ASP A 158 -4.87 3.57 15.94
CA ASP A 158 -3.68 3.59 16.78
C ASP A 158 -2.37 3.71 15.96
N MET A 159 -2.44 3.63 14.62
CA MET A 159 -1.29 3.88 13.76
C MET A 159 -0.75 5.30 14.00
N PRO A 160 0.55 5.44 14.30
CA PRO A 160 1.10 6.74 14.66
C PRO A 160 1.10 7.70 13.46
N VAL A 161 0.91 8.98 13.76
CA VAL A 161 0.88 10.05 12.76
C VAL A 161 2.29 10.58 12.55
N GLN A 162 2.69 10.81 11.30
CA GLN A 162 3.90 11.59 11.03
C GLN A 162 3.75 12.97 11.67
N PRO A 163 4.66 13.39 12.56
CA PRO A 163 4.63 14.74 13.09
C PRO A 163 4.70 15.71 11.91
N PRO A 164 3.95 16.83 11.94
CA PRO A 164 4.02 17.83 10.88
C PRO A 164 5.48 18.30 10.76
N ASP A 165 5.99 18.41 9.54
CA ASP A 165 7.30 18.98 9.27
C ASP A 165 7.36 20.37 9.91
N THR A 166 8.06 20.50 11.04
CA THR A 166 8.27 21.80 11.67
C THR A 166 9.27 22.60 10.81
N PRO A 167 8.91 23.81 10.37
CA PRO A 167 9.77 24.66 9.54
C PRO A 167 11.02 25.15 10.27
#